data_AF-A0A370HAR0-F1
#
_entry.id   AF-A0A370HAR0-F1
#
_cell.length_a   1.000
_cell.length_b   1.000
_cell.length_c   1.000
_cell.angle_alpha   90.00
_cell.angle_beta   90.00
_cell.angle_gamma   90.00
#
_symmetry.space_group_name_H-M   'P 1'
#
loop_
_entity.id
_entity.type
_entity.pdbx_description
1 polymer ?
#
loop_
_entity_poly.entity_id
_entity_poly.type
_entity_poly.pdbx_seq_one_letter_code
_entity_poly.pdbx_strand_id
1 'polypeptide(L)'
;MPKKQSPNLPVRLTLDPDLLPTVPSGDDPHIASEIANFVLELVDDASEDLKDRLTYARYQAAPASIRHADHFHAVLNRAALEWLREWPQ
;
A
#
# COMPACT_ATOMS: atom_id res chain seq x y z
N MET A 1 40.49 -12.35 4.11
CA MET A 1 39.43 -12.74 3.16
C MET A 1 38.12 -12.11 3.63
N PRO A 2 37.59 -11.06 2.98
CA PRO A 2 36.30 -10.52 3.38
C PRO A 2 35.19 -11.47 2.92
N LYS A 3 34.30 -11.81 3.86
CA LYS A 3 33.14 -12.69 3.66
C LYS A 3 32.22 -12.05 2.60
N LYS A 4 31.80 -12.83 1.61
CA LYS A 4 30.80 -12.45 0.61
C LYS A 4 29.54 -11.98 1.35
N GLN A 5 29.19 -10.70 1.20
CA GLN A 5 27.85 -10.21 1.53
C GLN A 5 26.86 -11.01 0.67
N SER A 6 25.95 -11.71 1.34
CA SER A 6 24.77 -12.26 0.67
C SER A 6 24.03 -11.10 -0.02
N PRO A 7 23.58 -11.26 -1.28
CA PRO A 7 22.86 -10.20 -1.95
C PRO A 7 21.58 -9.90 -1.16
N ASN A 8 21.43 -8.65 -0.72
CA ASN A 8 20.19 -8.11 -0.15
C ASN A 8 19.09 -8.28 -1.20
N LEU A 9 18.25 -9.30 -1.04
CA LEU A 9 17.07 -9.47 -1.88
C LEU A 9 16.00 -8.52 -1.32
N PRO A 10 15.54 -7.51 -2.08
CA PRO A 10 14.38 -6.72 -1.66
C PRO A 10 13.15 -7.63 -1.54
N VAL A 11 12.44 -7.48 -0.43
CA VAL A 11 11.20 -8.21 -0.14
C VAL A 11 10.19 -7.85 -1.23
N ARG A 12 9.74 -8.88 -1.95
CA ARG A 12 8.74 -8.77 -3.00
C ARG A 12 7.42 -8.33 -2.39
N LEU A 13 7.04 -7.08 -2.59
CA LEU A 13 5.65 -6.80 -2.91
C LEU A 13 5.32 -7.66 -4.13
N THR A 14 4.49 -8.70 -3.97
CA THR A 14 3.85 -9.39 -5.12
C THR A 14 2.79 -8.47 -5.71
N LEU A 15 3.23 -7.29 -6.15
CA LEU A 15 2.47 -6.42 -7.01
C LEU A 15 2.60 -6.96 -8.44
N ASP A 16 1.58 -6.67 -9.24
CA ASP A 16 1.66 -6.84 -10.69
C ASP A 16 2.97 -6.19 -11.19
N PRO A 17 3.71 -6.78 -12.13
CA PRO A 17 4.88 -6.13 -12.73
C PRO A 17 4.63 -4.67 -13.17
N ASP A 18 3.42 -4.35 -13.61
CA ASP A 18 3.00 -2.99 -14.01
C ASP A 18 2.84 -2.02 -12.83
N LEU A 19 2.95 -2.51 -11.59
CA LEU A 19 2.87 -1.78 -10.34
C LEU A 19 4.19 -1.78 -9.57
N LEU A 20 5.28 -2.27 -10.19
CA LEU A 20 6.62 -2.14 -9.64
C LEU A 20 7.16 -0.76 -10.05
N PRO A 21 7.28 0.21 -9.11
CA PRO A 21 7.89 1.48 -9.44
C PRO A 21 9.37 1.26 -9.76
N THR A 22 9.86 1.94 -10.80
CA THR A 22 11.30 2.00 -11.03
C THR A 22 11.90 3.04 -10.08
N VAL A 23 13.12 2.80 -9.60
CA VAL A 23 13.79 3.74 -8.70
C VAL A 23 14.26 4.94 -9.53
N PRO A 24 13.84 6.18 -9.22
CA PRO A 24 14.27 7.36 -9.95
C PRO A 24 15.80 7.50 -9.94
N SER A 25 16.35 8.05 -11.02
CA SER A 25 17.81 8.26 -11.12
C SER A 25 18.31 9.19 -10.01
N GLY A 26 19.23 8.68 -9.19
CA GLY A 26 19.82 9.42 -8.06
C GLY A 26 19.25 9.04 -6.69
N ASP A 27 18.13 8.32 -6.67
CA ASP A 27 17.55 7.81 -5.43
C ASP A 27 18.23 6.51 -4.99
N ASP A 28 18.31 6.31 -3.68
CA ASP A 28 18.75 5.05 -3.11
C ASP A 28 17.63 3.99 -3.25
N PRO A 29 17.90 2.83 -3.88
CA PRO A 29 16.86 1.81 -4.11
C PRO A 29 16.22 1.25 -2.85
N HIS A 30 16.98 1.19 -1.75
CA HIS A 30 16.47 0.69 -0.48
C HIS A 30 15.50 1.69 0.14
N ILE A 31 15.89 2.96 0.20
CA ILE A 31 15.02 4.04 0.72
C ILE A 31 13.76 4.20 -0.12
N ALA A 32 13.87 4.14 -1.45
CA ALA A 32 12.70 4.19 -2.35
C ALA A 32 11.72 3.04 -2.06
N SER A 33 12.23 1.82 -1.85
CA SER A 33 11.41 0.67 -1.46
C SER A 33 10.77 0.83 -0.09
N GLU A 34 11.48 1.39 0.90
CA GLU A 34 10.92 1.66 2.22
C GLU A 34 9.76 2.66 2.16
N ILE A 35 9.91 3.73 1.38
CA ILE A 35 8.85 4.72 1.17
C ILE A 35 7.62 4.09 0.52
N ALA A 36 7.80 3.29 -0.53
CA ALA A 36 6.71 2.61 -1.21
C ALA A 36 5.96 1.65 -0.26
N ASN A 37 6.70 0.84 0.51
CA ASN A 37 6.12 -0.07 1.49
C ASN A 37 5.35 0.69 2.58
N PHE A 38 5.93 1.75 3.13
CA PHE A 38 5.28 2.55 4.17
C PHE A 38 3.93 3.12 3.71
N VAL A 39 3.84 3.65 2.49
CA VAL A 39 2.58 4.20 1.98
C VAL A 39 1.54 3.10 1.77
N LEU A 40 1.95 1.92 1.29
CA LEU A 40 1.03 0.80 1.12
C LEU A 40 0.54 0.25 2.46
N GLU A 41 1.44 0.08 3.43
CA GLU A 41 1.12 -0.34 4.80
C GLU A 41 0.14 0.65 5.45
N LEU A 42 0.37 1.96 5.30
CA LEU A 42 -0.54 2.98 5.83
C LEU A 42 -1.97 2.86 5.28
N VAL A 43 -2.10 2.54 3.99
CA VAL A 43 -3.40 2.39 3.32
C VAL A 43 -4.08 1.08 3.75
N ASP A 44 -3.31 0.00 3.92
CA ASP A 44 -3.83 -1.28 4.41
C ASP A 44 -4.27 -1.19 5.88
N ASP A 45 -3.47 -0.56 6.76
CA ASP A 45 -3.82 -0.31 8.16
C ASP A 45 -5.10 0.53 8.29
N ALA A 46 -5.25 1.58 7.46
CA ALA A 46 -6.48 2.37 7.42
C ALA A 46 -7.68 1.54 6.96
N SER A 47 -7.46 0.56 6.08
CA SER A 47 -8.46 -0.36 5.57
C SER A 47 -8.94 -1.34 6.66
N GLU A 48 -8.01 -1.87 7.44
CA GLU A 48 -8.30 -2.75 8.58
C GLU A 48 -9.02 -1.99 9.70
N ASP A 49 -8.53 -0.82 10.11
CA ASP A 49 -9.16 0.00 11.16
C ASP A 49 -10.59 0.39 10.78
N LEU A 50 -10.84 0.69 9.50
CA LEU A 50 -12.19 0.98 9.03
C LEU A 50 -13.11 -0.25 9.14
N LYS A 51 -12.66 -1.44 8.71
CA LYS A 51 -13.44 -2.68 8.83
C LYS A 51 -13.74 -3.01 10.29
N ASP A 52 -12.74 -2.90 11.16
CA ASP A 52 -12.86 -3.19 12.58
C ASP A 52 -13.82 -2.22 13.28
N ARG A 53 -13.75 -0.93 12.94
CA ARG A 53 -14.67 0.08 13.49
C ARG A 53 -16.08 -0.06 12.93
N LEU A 54 -16.26 -0.58 11.71
CA LEU A 54 -17.56 -0.73 11.08
C LEU A 54 -18.17 -2.12 11.29
N THR A 55 -18.17 -2.58 12.56
CA THR A 55 -18.74 -3.86 12.95
C THR A 55 -20.19 -4.04 12.48
N TYR A 56 -20.62 -5.30 12.38
CA TYR A 56 -21.98 -5.69 11.98
C TYR A 56 -23.09 -4.97 12.77
N ALA A 57 -22.86 -4.68 14.06
CA ALA A 57 -23.80 -3.95 14.90
C ALA A 57 -24.06 -2.51 14.39
N ARG A 58 -23.03 -1.83 13.88
CA ARG A 58 -23.18 -0.50 13.26
C ARG A 58 -23.81 -0.60 11.86
N TYR A 59 -23.58 -1.70 11.15
CA TYR A 59 -24.19 -1.95 9.84
C TYR A 59 -25.71 -1.98 9.91
N GLN A 60 -26.27 -2.66 10.91
CA GLN A 60 -27.72 -2.69 11.08
C GLN A 60 -28.31 -1.32 11.46
N ALA A 61 -27.57 -0.51 12.23
CA ALA A 61 -28.03 0.81 12.65
C ALA A 61 -27.94 1.88 11.54
N ALA A 62 -26.96 1.80 10.63
CA ALA A 62 -26.73 2.82 9.59
C ALA A 62 -26.20 2.23 8.27
N PRO A 63 -26.95 1.35 7.59
CA PRO A 63 -26.45 0.58 6.44
C PRO A 63 -26.03 1.44 5.24
N ALA A 64 -26.69 2.59 5.02
CA ALA A 64 -26.31 3.50 3.96
C ALA A 64 -24.96 4.17 4.23
N SER A 65 -24.75 4.67 5.45
CA SER A 65 -23.49 5.29 5.86
C SER A 65 -22.32 4.31 5.82
N ILE A 66 -22.54 3.04 6.17
CA ILE A 66 -21.48 2.03 6.05
C ILE A 66 -21.10 1.81 4.58
N ARG A 67 -22.06 1.70 3.65
CA ARG A 67 -21.73 1.60 2.23
C ARG A 67 -20.93 2.79 1.71
N HIS A 68 -21.18 4.00 2.22
CA HIS A 68 -20.36 5.17 1.90
C HIS A 68 -18.93 5.04 2.43
N ALA A 69 -18.74 4.48 3.63
CA ALA A 69 -17.42 4.24 4.19
C ALA A 69 -16.67 3.13 3.42
N ASP A 70 -17.34 2.03 3.06
CA ASP A 70 -16.75 0.99 2.19
C ASP A 70 -16.32 1.56 0.83
N HIS A 71 -17.13 2.46 0.25
CA HIS A 71 -16.79 3.15 -0.99
C HIS A 71 -15.56 4.04 -0.83
N PHE A 72 -15.48 4.81 0.25
CA PHE A 72 -14.32 5.63 0.57
C PHE A 72 -13.03 4.79 0.68
N HIS A 73 -13.11 3.64 1.33
CA HIS A 73 -12.00 2.68 1.40
C HIS A 73 -11.58 2.16 0.02
N ALA A 74 -12.52 1.83 -0.86
CA ALA A 74 -12.20 1.43 -2.23
C ALA A 74 -11.50 2.56 -3.02
N VAL A 75 -11.87 3.82 -2.77
CA VAL A 75 -11.20 5.00 -3.37
C VAL A 75 -9.77 5.13 -2.87
N LEU A 76 -9.51 4.97 -1.56
CA LEU A 76 -8.16 5.05 -0.99
C LEU A 76 -7.22 3.98 -1.58
N ASN A 77 -7.67 2.73 -1.64
CA ASN A 77 -6.89 1.65 -2.25
C ASN A 77 -6.56 1.93 -3.72
N ARG A 78 -7.56 2.42 -4.47
CA ARG A 78 -7.36 2.80 -5.87
C ARG A 78 -6.34 3.94 -6.00
N ALA A 79 -6.46 4.97 -5.17
CA ALA A 79 -5.54 6.12 -5.20
C ALA A 79 -4.10 5.70 -4.86
N ALA A 80 -3.89 4.77 -3.93
CA ALA A 80 -2.57 4.24 -3.61
C ALA A 80 -1.93 3.50 -4.80
N LEU A 81 -2.73 2.69 -5.50
CA LEU A 81 -2.26 2.00 -6.70
C LEU A 81 -2.01 2.96 -7.87
N GLU A 82 -2.85 3.97 -8.04
CA GLU A 82 -2.65 5.03 -9.05
C GLU A 82 -1.38 5.83 -8.75
N TRP A 83 -1.13 6.19 -7.48
CA TRP A 83 0.10 6.83 -7.06
C TRP A 83 1.35 5.99 -7.37
N LEU A 84 1.33 4.67 -7.12
CA LEU A 84 2.43 3.79 -7.52
C LEU A 84 2.68 3.78 -9.03
N ARG A 85 1.63 3.86 -9.85
CA ARG A 85 1.76 3.94 -11.31
C ARG A 85 2.33 5.26 -11.80
N GLU A 86 2.06 6.34 -11.07
CA GLU A 86 2.60 7.68 -11.37
C GLU A 86 4.04 7.85 -10.87
N TRP A 87 4.53 6.96 -10.00
CA TRP A 87 5.92 6.94 -9.59
C TRP A 87 6.81 6.84 -10.84
N PRO A 88 7.82 7.74 -11.00
CA PRO A 88 8.69 7.71 -12.16
C PRO A 88 9.23 6.32 -12.46
N GLN A 89 8.98 5.86 -13.69
CA GLN A 89 9.53 4.62 -14.25
C GLN A 89 10.89 4.88 -14.89
#